data_AF-A0A7J6GJ15-F1
#
_entry.id   AF-A0A7J6GJ15-F1
#
_cell.length_a   1.000
_cell.length_b   1.000
_cell.length_c   1.000
_cell.angle_alpha   90.00
_cell.angle_beta   90.00
_cell.angle_gamma   90.00
#
_symmetry.space_group_name_H-M   'P 1'
#
loop_
_entity.id
_entity.type
_entity.pdbx_description
1 polymer ?
#
loop_
_entity_poly.entity_id
_entity_poly.type
_entity_poly.pdbx_seq_one_letter_code
_entity_poly.pdbx_strand_id
1 'polypeptide(L)'
;MRKCFTPDVANAILCIRSLFEEGDKLEESFETKASSVPTAVGLENSQLLHASQIQFGLHPCLQLKLLLVNDSWISGYIPNPDIVFKRITLRLNEFSRLLSIDTLKEPDPKEDLRASSDIMFKVDASVLGSDAGIGVIQTNVPIKRVITLQAFRTVIGVLEEEFEAIFLCMEFCAEMQFEDVVIHSDSAMVVKAVKAKTLPYSWGPIRIKCLALLKSFNCITFVFIPHVANSDADKLAYLARVNYVYFSFVVREADPFVAAI
;
A
#
# COMPACT_ATOMS: atom_id res chain seq x y z
N MET A 1 31.85 -7.07 16.37
CA MET A 1 31.57 -6.18 17.52
C MET A 1 30.16 -5.65 17.38
N ARG A 2 29.29 -5.78 18.39
CA ARG A 2 28.01 -5.07 18.41
C ARG A 2 28.30 -3.60 18.75
N LYS A 3 27.94 -2.66 17.89
CA LYS A 3 28.03 -1.23 18.20
C LYS A 3 26.82 -0.87 19.08
N CYS A 4 27.08 -0.51 20.33
CA CYS A 4 26.07 0.11 21.18
C CYS A 4 25.68 1.48 20.61
N PHE A 5 24.44 1.91 20.84
CA PHE A 5 23.99 3.24 20.46
C PHE A 5 24.84 4.33 21.14
N THR A 6 25.07 5.44 20.45
CA THR A 6 25.72 6.61 21.06
C THR A 6 24.78 7.23 22.11
N PRO A 7 25.32 7.95 23.12
CA PRO A 7 24.49 8.62 24.14
C PRO A 7 23.42 9.53 23.54
N ASP A 8 23.70 10.18 22.41
CA ASP A 8 22.75 11.06 21.72
C ASP A 8 21.56 10.29 21.13
N VAL A 9 21.80 9.08 20.59
CA VAL A 9 20.73 8.21 20.10
C VAL A 9 19.92 7.62 21.25
N ALA A 10 20.57 7.28 22.37
CA ALA A 10 19.86 6.85 23.58
C ALA A 10 18.96 7.98 24.14
N ASN A 11 19.46 9.22 24.19
CA ASN A 11 18.68 10.39 24.61
C ASN A 11 17.53 10.70 23.64
N ALA A 12 17.74 10.58 22.32
CA ALA A 12 16.66 10.75 21.34
C ALA A 12 15.54 9.72 21.53
N ILE A 13 15.88 8.45 21.79
CA ILE A 13 14.91 7.39 22.10
C ILE A 13 14.15 7.69 23.41
N LEU A 14 14.83 8.21 24.43
CA LEU A 14 14.20 8.59 25.70
C LEU A 14 13.24 9.80 25.54
N CYS A 15 13.63 10.84 24.79
CA CYS A 15 12.74 11.97 24.48
C CYS A 15 11.51 11.54 23.67
N ILE A 16 11.67 10.64 22.70
CA ILE A 16 10.53 10.08 21.95
C ILE A 16 9.59 9.34 22.92
N ARG A 17 10.14 8.55 23.85
CA ARG A 17 9.35 7.79 24.82
C ARG A 17 8.58 8.69 25.80
N SER A 18 9.15 9.80 26.27
CA SER A 18 8.42 10.74 27.13
C SER A 18 7.23 11.40 26.42
N LEU A 19 7.35 11.68 25.12
CA LEU A 19 6.24 12.23 24.32
C LEU A 19 5.08 11.24 24.13
N PHE A 20 5.32 9.93 24.21
CA PHE A 20 4.25 8.92 24.27
C PHE A 20 3.60 8.90 25.67
N GLU A 21 4.41 8.88 26.73
CA GLU A 21 3.91 8.85 28.13
C GLU A 21 3.19 10.15 28.56
N GLU A 22 3.38 11.26 27.85
CA GLU A 22 2.56 12.49 28.01
C GLU A 22 1.29 12.48 27.16
N GLY A 23 1.30 11.82 26.00
CA GLY A 23 0.12 11.63 25.15
C GLY A 23 -0.95 10.78 25.83
N ASP A 24 -0.56 9.62 26.37
CA ASP A 24 -1.48 8.69 27.03
C ASP A 24 -2.12 9.32 28.29
N LYS A 25 -1.37 10.15 29.03
CA LYS A 25 -1.88 10.90 30.19
C LYS A 25 -2.86 12.01 29.82
N LEU A 26 -2.76 12.57 28.61
CA LEU A 26 -3.70 13.56 28.12
C LEU A 26 -5.06 12.91 27.80
N GLU A 27 -5.09 11.74 27.14
CA GLU A 27 -6.35 11.02 26.91
C GLU A 27 -7.04 10.62 28.23
N GLU A 28 -6.29 10.07 29.20
CA GLU A 28 -6.84 9.71 30.52
C GLU A 28 -7.41 10.92 31.29
N SER A 29 -6.90 12.13 31.02
CA SER A 29 -7.38 13.38 31.64
C SER A 29 -8.67 13.94 31.02
N PHE A 30 -9.04 13.54 29.79
CA PHE A 30 -10.24 14.04 29.10
C PHE A 30 -11.53 13.28 29.45
N GLU A 31 -11.45 12.03 29.92
CA GLU A 31 -12.64 11.27 30.36
C GLU A 31 -13.14 11.65 31.77
N THR A 32 -12.36 12.42 32.56
CA THR A 32 -12.76 12.81 33.93
C THR A 32 -12.60 14.30 34.23
N LYS A 33 -13.47 15.14 33.63
CA LYS A 33 -14.13 16.29 34.30
C LYS A 33 -15.12 17.03 33.39
N ALA A 34 -16.40 16.72 33.57
CA ALA A 34 -17.43 17.75 33.47
C ALA A 34 -17.67 18.34 34.87
N SER A 35 -17.68 19.68 34.96
CA SER A 35 -18.14 20.53 36.08
C SER A 35 -17.09 21.40 36.79
N SER A 36 -17.52 22.65 37.04
CA SER A 36 -16.95 23.72 37.89
C SER A 36 -15.77 24.55 37.38
N VAL A 37 -15.96 25.87 37.51
CA VAL A 37 -15.03 26.99 37.27
C VAL A 37 -14.71 27.61 38.63
N PRO A 38 -13.44 27.97 38.95
CA PRO A 38 -13.18 29.39 39.23
C PRO A 38 -11.77 29.94 38.86
N THR A 39 -11.80 31.15 38.30
CA THR A 39 -11.00 32.36 38.59
C THR A 39 -9.52 32.30 39.06
N ALA A 40 -8.62 32.68 38.14
CA ALA A 40 -7.39 33.52 38.22
C ALA A 40 -6.53 33.69 39.50
N VAL A 41 -5.20 33.43 39.36
CA VAL A 41 -3.97 34.21 39.76
C VAL A 41 -2.74 33.28 39.59
N GLY A 42 -1.51 33.67 39.19
CA GLY A 42 -0.99 34.93 38.62
C GLY A 42 0.57 35.00 38.61
N LEU A 43 1.14 35.71 37.62
CA LEU A 43 2.56 36.11 37.38
C LEU A 43 3.67 35.06 37.02
N GLU A 44 4.44 35.48 36.00
CA GLU A 44 5.90 35.33 35.78
C GLU A 44 6.59 33.95 35.69
N ASN A 45 7.04 33.59 34.47
CA ASN A 45 8.36 34.04 34.00
C ASN A 45 8.58 33.85 32.49
N SER A 46 9.54 34.59 31.94
CA SER A 46 9.81 34.70 30.50
C SER A 46 11.04 33.90 30.06
N GLN A 47 10.88 33.02 29.07
CA GLN A 47 11.86 32.72 28.01
C GLN A 47 11.22 31.73 27.02
N LEU A 48 10.64 32.27 25.94
CA LEU A 48 9.98 31.49 24.90
C LEU A 48 10.75 31.61 23.58
N LEU A 49 11.37 30.50 23.17
CA LEU A 49 11.84 30.33 21.80
C LEU A 49 10.63 30.37 20.87
N HIS A 50 10.71 31.17 19.81
CA HIS A 50 9.68 31.27 18.78
C HIS A 50 9.58 29.96 17.96
N ALA A 51 8.83 28.98 18.49
CA ALA A 51 8.27 27.90 17.70
C ALA A 51 6.96 28.40 17.06
N SER A 52 6.98 28.64 15.75
CA SER A 52 5.80 29.04 14.99
C SER A 52 4.79 27.88 14.88
N GLN A 53 3.87 27.80 15.83
CA GLN A 53 2.65 26.99 15.69
C GLN A 53 1.81 27.52 14.52
N ILE A 54 1.85 26.83 13.38
CA ILE A 54 0.85 27.01 12.33
C ILE A 54 -0.29 26.02 12.61
N GLN A 55 -1.29 26.46 13.38
CA GLN A 55 -2.56 25.73 13.51
C GLN A 55 -3.32 25.79 12.18
N PHE A 56 -3.32 24.69 11.43
CA PHE A 56 -4.30 24.47 10.37
C PHE A 56 -5.53 23.76 10.95
N GLY A 57 -6.71 24.32 10.73
CA GLY A 57 -8.00 23.69 11.05
C GLY A 57 -8.28 22.51 10.13
N LEU A 58 -7.63 21.38 10.37
CA LEU A 58 -7.93 20.10 9.72
C LEU A 58 -8.95 19.30 10.53
N HIS A 59 -9.75 18.51 9.84
CA HIS A 59 -10.77 17.64 10.42
C HIS A 59 -10.14 16.67 11.45
N PRO A 60 -10.76 16.42 12.62
CA PRO A 60 -10.15 15.63 13.71
C PRO A 60 -9.75 14.20 13.33
N CYS A 61 -10.28 13.66 12.23
CA CYS A 61 -9.91 12.34 11.68
C CYS A 61 -8.55 12.32 10.94
N LEU A 62 -7.91 13.46 10.70
CA LEU A 62 -6.68 13.59 9.90
C LEU A 62 -5.45 13.92 10.77
N GLN A 63 -5.26 13.19 11.88
CA GLN A 63 -3.96 13.17 12.56
C GLN A 63 -2.92 12.40 11.72
N LEU A 64 -2.26 13.11 10.82
CA LEU A 64 -1.22 12.54 9.95
C LEU A 64 0.06 12.26 10.76
N LYS A 65 0.18 11.06 11.34
CA LYS A 65 1.37 10.63 12.11
C LYS A 65 2.55 10.46 11.17
N LEU A 66 3.41 11.49 11.10
CA LEU A 66 4.45 11.63 10.08
C LEU A 66 5.67 10.72 10.35
N LEU A 67 5.59 9.45 9.97
CA LEU A 67 6.71 8.50 10.00
C LEU A 67 7.76 8.81 8.89
N LEU A 68 8.47 9.93 9.02
CA LEU A 68 9.72 10.20 8.29
C LEU A 68 10.91 9.58 9.02
N VAL A 69 10.94 8.25 9.11
CA VAL A 69 11.99 7.51 9.81
C VAL A 69 12.52 6.37 8.93
N ASN A 70 13.61 6.63 8.20
CA ASN A 70 14.88 5.88 8.39
C ASN A 70 16.01 6.36 7.45
N ASP A 71 15.77 6.60 6.16
CA ASP A 71 16.87 6.64 5.18
C ASP A 71 17.78 7.87 5.23
N SER A 72 17.29 9.03 5.66
CA SER A 72 18.08 10.28 5.63
C SER A 72 19.01 10.48 6.84
N TRP A 73 18.70 9.88 7.99
CA TRP A 73 19.42 10.13 9.25
C TRP A 73 20.80 9.47 9.29
N ILE A 74 21.01 8.40 8.52
CA ILE A 74 22.29 7.66 8.46
C ILE A 74 23.39 8.48 7.74
N SER A 75 23.02 9.49 6.95
CA SER A 75 23.94 10.32 6.16
C SER A 75 24.25 11.69 6.77
N GLY A 76 23.61 12.09 7.87
CA GLY A 76 23.67 13.47 8.36
C GLY A 76 23.05 14.52 7.41
N TYR A 77 22.30 14.07 6.40
CA TYR A 77 21.63 14.94 5.43
C TYR A 77 20.33 15.46 6.02
N ILE A 78 20.30 16.74 6.39
CA ILE A 78 19.07 17.45 6.75
C ILE A 78 18.36 17.81 5.44
N PRO A 79 17.21 17.19 5.10
CA PRO A 79 16.50 17.52 3.87
C PRO A 79 15.93 18.94 3.98
N ASN A 80 16.03 19.70 2.88
CA ASN A 80 15.46 21.06 2.82
C ASN A 80 13.94 20.99 3.12
N PRO A 81 13.43 21.78 4.08
CA PRO A 81 12.04 21.71 4.53
C PRO A 81 11.03 22.02 3.41
N ASP A 82 11.36 22.88 2.45
CA ASP A 82 10.50 23.18 1.29
C ASP A 82 10.32 21.96 0.39
N ILE A 83 11.36 21.14 0.24
CA ILE A 83 11.32 19.90 -0.54
C ILE A 83 10.46 18.85 0.18
N VAL A 84 10.59 18.75 1.50
CA VAL A 84 9.77 17.87 2.34
C VAL A 84 8.29 18.30 2.28
N PHE A 85 8.02 19.59 2.50
CA PHE A 85 6.66 20.14 2.44
C PHE A 85 6.04 19.96 1.07
N LYS A 86 6.75 20.30 -0.02
CA LYS A 86 6.29 20.07 -1.39
C LYS A 86 5.97 18.60 -1.67
N ARG A 87 6.77 17.66 -1.13
CA ARG A 87 6.50 16.21 -1.25
C ARG A 87 5.24 15.81 -0.47
N ILE A 88 5.03 16.34 0.75
CA ILE A 88 3.82 16.10 1.55
C ILE A 88 2.58 16.67 0.85
N THR A 89 2.62 17.91 0.36
CA THR A 89 1.50 18.53 -0.37
C THR A 89 1.20 17.78 -1.66
N LEU A 90 2.20 17.28 -2.38
CA LEU A 90 1.99 16.41 -3.56
C LEU A 90 1.28 15.11 -3.15
N ARG A 91 1.74 14.41 -2.09
CA ARG A 91 1.08 13.21 -1.56
C ARG A 91 -0.36 13.45 -1.14
N LEU A 92 -0.62 14.56 -0.44
CA LEU A 92 -1.96 14.93 0.00
C LEU A 92 -2.87 15.21 -1.20
N ASN A 93 -2.37 15.91 -2.22
CA ASN A 93 -3.12 16.18 -3.45
C ASN A 93 -3.34 14.91 -4.30
N GLU A 94 -2.40 13.97 -4.32
CA GLU A 94 -2.58 12.64 -4.92
C GLU A 94 -3.71 11.90 -4.21
N PHE A 95 -3.67 11.84 -2.88
CA PHE A 95 -4.69 11.16 -2.08
C PHE A 95 -6.07 11.81 -2.22
N SER A 96 -6.17 13.14 -2.14
CA SER A 96 -7.42 13.88 -2.40
C SER A 96 -7.96 13.64 -3.80
N ARG A 97 -7.10 13.51 -4.82
CA ARG A 97 -7.52 13.13 -6.17
C ARG A 97 -8.04 11.70 -6.23
N LEU A 98 -7.37 10.73 -5.59
CA LEU A 98 -7.84 9.34 -5.49
C LEU A 98 -9.20 9.25 -4.80
N LEU A 99 -9.41 9.95 -3.68
CA LEU A 99 -10.73 10.04 -3.03
C LEU A 99 -11.78 10.71 -3.94
N SER A 100 -11.38 11.72 -4.73
CA SER A 100 -12.27 12.33 -5.71
C SER A 100 -12.66 11.39 -6.86
N ILE A 101 -11.98 10.25 -7.06
CA ILE A 101 -12.37 9.22 -8.05
C ILE A 101 -13.73 8.59 -7.68
N ASP A 102 -14.22 8.73 -6.45
CA ASP A 102 -15.59 8.33 -6.09
C ASP A 102 -16.68 9.15 -6.79
N THR A 103 -16.31 10.23 -7.49
CA THR A 103 -17.19 10.97 -8.41
C THR A 103 -17.10 10.54 -9.87
N LEU A 104 -16.15 9.67 -10.24
CA LEU A 104 -16.20 9.03 -11.55
C LEU A 104 -17.41 8.09 -11.56
N LYS A 105 -18.32 8.31 -12.51
CA LYS A 105 -19.36 7.33 -12.82
C LYS A 105 -18.69 5.97 -13.02
N GLU A 106 -19.24 4.94 -12.37
CA GLU A 106 -18.88 3.58 -12.72
C GLU A 106 -19.14 3.39 -14.23
N PRO A 107 -18.22 2.73 -14.97
CA PRO A 107 -18.43 2.44 -16.37
C PRO A 107 -19.74 1.66 -16.54
N ASP A 108 -20.54 2.01 -17.55
CA ASP A 108 -21.85 1.40 -17.77
C ASP A 108 -21.64 -0.12 -17.93
N PRO A 109 -22.28 -0.99 -17.11
CA PRO A 109 -22.00 -2.44 -17.08
C PRO A 109 -22.32 -3.18 -18.40
N LYS A 110 -22.71 -2.46 -19.45
CA LYS A 110 -22.95 -2.95 -20.80
C LYS A 110 -21.74 -2.86 -21.75
N GLU A 111 -20.69 -2.12 -21.43
CA GLU A 111 -19.55 -1.95 -22.37
C GLU A 111 -18.53 -3.12 -22.36
N ASP A 112 -18.35 -3.84 -21.24
CA ASP A 112 -17.31 -4.87 -21.10
C ASP A 112 -17.72 -6.28 -21.59
N LEU A 113 -18.90 -6.47 -22.18
CA LEU A 113 -19.43 -7.80 -22.55
C LEU A 113 -18.90 -8.40 -23.89
N ARG A 114 -17.78 -7.91 -24.42
CA ARG A 114 -17.02 -8.61 -25.48
C ARG A 114 -16.09 -9.66 -24.91
N ALA A 115 -16.64 -10.58 -24.11
CA ALA A 115 -15.88 -11.65 -23.47
C ALA A 115 -15.52 -12.76 -24.48
N SER A 116 -14.38 -12.60 -25.17
CA SER A 116 -13.62 -13.70 -25.79
C SER A 116 -12.24 -13.89 -25.16
N SER A 117 -12.01 -13.31 -23.98
CA SER A 117 -10.75 -13.41 -23.25
C SER A 117 -10.71 -14.72 -22.44
N ASP A 118 -10.06 -15.74 -23.00
CA ASP A 118 -9.89 -17.06 -22.37
C ASP A 118 -8.88 -17.07 -21.20
N ILE A 119 -8.47 -15.91 -20.67
CA ILE A 119 -7.44 -15.81 -19.61
C ILE A 119 -7.89 -14.85 -18.51
N MET A 120 -8.12 -15.41 -17.32
CA MET A 120 -8.62 -14.70 -16.14
C MET A 120 -7.77 -15.02 -14.91
N PHE A 121 -7.24 -13.98 -14.28
CA PHE A 121 -6.49 -14.05 -13.03
C PHE A 121 -7.24 -13.38 -11.88
N LYS A 122 -6.96 -13.85 -10.65
CA LYS A 122 -7.16 -13.14 -9.39
C LYS A 122 -5.80 -12.82 -8.80
N VAL A 123 -5.66 -11.63 -8.19
CA VAL A 123 -4.44 -11.18 -7.53
C VAL A 123 -4.75 -10.58 -6.16
N ASP A 124 -3.82 -10.73 -5.21
CA ASP A 124 -3.95 -10.22 -3.85
C ASP A 124 -2.56 -10.03 -3.21
N ALA A 125 -2.50 -9.23 -2.14
CA ALA A 125 -1.31 -8.88 -1.38
C ALA A 125 -1.55 -8.99 0.14
N SER A 126 -0.81 -9.86 0.82
CA SER A 126 -0.89 -10.03 2.28
C SER A 126 0.29 -9.34 2.96
N VAL A 127 0.05 -8.33 3.80
CA VAL A 127 1.09 -7.50 4.44
C VAL A 127 0.99 -7.54 5.98
N LEU A 128 2.12 -7.70 6.67
CA LEU A 128 2.21 -7.64 8.13
C LEU A 128 3.55 -7.02 8.55
N GLY A 129 3.51 -5.80 9.12
CA GLY A 129 4.73 -5.03 9.37
C GLY A 129 5.40 -4.63 8.06
N SER A 130 6.68 -4.94 7.92
CA SER A 130 7.43 -4.81 6.66
C SER A 130 7.24 -5.96 5.69
N ASP A 131 6.72 -7.11 6.15
CA ASP A 131 6.77 -8.36 5.41
C ASP A 131 5.51 -8.52 4.57
N ALA A 132 5.69 -8.83 3.29
CA ALA A 132 4.62 -8.97 2.33
C ALA A 132 4.73 -10.25 1.50
N GLY A 133 3.58 -10.71 1.02
CA GLY A 133 3.48 -11.78 0.05
C GLY A 133 2.44 -11.44 -1.01
N ILE A 134 2.74 -11.78 -2.26
CA ILE A 134 1.87 -11.63 -3.43
C ILE A 134 1.32 -13.00 -3.81
N GLY A 135 0.04 -13.07 -4.12
CA GLY A 135 -0.62 -14.24 -4.70
C GLY A 135 -1.27 -13.91 -6.03
N VAL A 136 -0.99 -14.70 -7.07
CA VAL A 136 -1.69 -14.65 -8.36
C VAL A 136 -2.18 -16.04 -8.73
N ILE A 137 -3.44 -16.18 -9.14
CA ILE A 137 -4.04 -17.46 -9.51
C ILE A 137 -4.94 -17.33 -10.75
N GLN A 138 -4.78 -18.22 -11.73
CA GLN A 138 -5.67 -18.31 -12.88
C GLN A 138 -6.98 -19.03 -12.50
N THR A 139 -8.14 -18.49 -12.88
CA THR A 139 -9.43 -18.94 -12.32
C THR A 139 -10.45 -19.46 -13.33
N ASN A 140 -10.21 -19.29 -14.63
CA ASN A 140 -11.08 -19.79 -15.70
C ASN A 140 -10.57 -21.09 -16.36
N VAL A 141 -9.68 -21.82 -15.68
CA VAL A 141 -9.14 -23.11 -16.13
C VAL A 141 -9.35 -24.19 -15.07
N PRO A 142 -9.42 -25.48 -15.45
CA PRO A 142 -9.48 -26.57 -14.46
C PRO A 142 -8.29 -26.53 -13.51
N ILE A 143 -8.47 -26.88 -12.22
CA ILE A 143 -7.41 -26.92 -11.18
C ILE A 143 -6.12 -27.62 -11.64
N LYS A 144 -6.29 -28.65 -12.50
CA LYS A 144 -5.23 -29.41 -13.18
C LYS A 144 -4.36 -28.65 -14.18
N ARG A 145 -4.69 -27.40 -14.48
CA ARG A 145 -4.05 -26.47 -15.44
C ARG A 145 -3.89 -25.06 -14.88
N VAL A 146 -4.19 -24.85 -13.59
CA VAL A 146 -4.10 -23.53 -12.96
C VAL A 146 -2.64 -23.10 -12.87
N ILE A 147 -2.37 -21.92 -13.42
CA ILE A 147 -1.14 -21.17 -13.18
C ILE A 147 -1.28 -20.45 -11.83
N THR A 148 -0.23 -20.54 -11.01
CA THR A 148 -0.08 -19.73 -9.79
C THR A 148 1.26 -19.01 -9.77
N LEU A 149 1.30 -17.78 -9.27
CA LEU A 149 2.52 -17.03 -8.95
C LEU A 149 2.51 -16.68 -7.46
N GLN A 150 3.67 -16.75 -6.83
CA GLN A 150 3.93 -16.33 -5.46
C GLN A 150 5.24 -15.56 -5.39
N ALA A 151 5.27 -14.48 -4.59
CA ALA A 151 6.49 -13.76 -4.26
C ALA A 151 6.43 -13.26 -2.81
N PHE A 152 7.56 -13.27 -2.11
CA PHE A 152 7.78 -12.60 -0.84
C PHE A 152 8.58 -11.32 -1.09
N ARG A 153 8.18 -10.21 -0.45
CA ARG A 153 8.89 -8.92 -0.54
C ARG A 153 8.83 -8.17 0.79
N THR A 154 9.67 -7.15 0.91
CA THR A 154 9.61 -6.16 2.00
C THR A 154 9.03 -4.86 1.47
N VAL A 155 8.01 -4.30 2.14
CA VAL A 155 7.21 -3.18 1.63
C VAL A 155 7.05 -2.05 2.64
N ILE A 156 6.62 -0.88 2.14
CA ILE A 156 6.33 0.30 2.97
C ILE A 156 4.84 0.44 3.27
N GLY A 157 3.94 -0.07 2.41
CA GLY A 157 2.50 0.02 2.64
C GLY A 157 1.65 -0.90 1.76
N VAL A 158 0.46 -1.23 2.27
CA VAL A 158 -0.47 -2.21 1.67
C VAL A 158 -0.81 -1.86 0.21
N LEU A 159 -1.22 -0.62 -0.06
CA LEU A 159 -1.61 -0.18 -1.41
C LEU A 159 -0.48 -0.23 -2.46
N GLU A 160 0.79 -0.28 -2.03
CA GLU A 160 1.92 -0.47 -2.94
C GLU A 160 2.06 -1.95 -3.33
N GLU A 161 1.90 -2.88 -2.39
CA GLU A 161 1.97 -4.31 -2.68
C GLU A 161 0.74 -4.81 -3.47
N GLU A 162 -0.45 -4.28 -3.19
CA GLU A 162 -1.66 -4.50 -3.99
C GLU A 162 -1.46 -4.13 -5.47
N PHE A 163 -0.69 -3.06 -5.70
CA PHE A 163 -0.30 -2.63 -7.03
C PHE A 163 0.81 -3.50 -7.63
N GLU A 164 1.81 -3.90 -6.85
CA GLU A 164 2.82 -4.89 -7.25
C GLU A 164 2.19 -6.25 -7.61
N ALA A 165 1.11 -6.68 -6.94
CA ALA A 165 0.39 -7.91 -7.24
C ALA A 165 -0.27 -7.88 -8.64
N ILE A 166 -0.94 -6.77 -8.98
CA ILE A 166 -1.44 -6.53 -10.35
C ILE A 166 -0.28 -6.47 -11.33
N PHE A 167 0.78 -5.73 -11.02
CA PHE A 167 1.92 -5.54 -11.92
C PHE A 167 2.68 -6.84 -12.21
N LEU A 168 2.90 -7.70 -11.21
CA LEU A 168 3.53 -9.00 -11.35
C LEU A 168 2.70 -9.94 -12.26
N CYS A 169 1.38 -9.92 -12.08
CA CYS A 169 0.47 -10.63 -12.97
C CYS A 169 0.57 -10.12 -14.41
N MET A 170 0.69 -8.80 -14.61
CA MET A 170 0.87 -8.22 -15.94
C MET A 170 2.23 -8.56 -16.56
N GLU A 171 3.34 -8.51 -15.81
CA GLU A 171 4.67 -8.88 -16.31
C GLU A 171 4.65 -10.34 -16.80
N PHE A 172 4.11 -11.24 -15.97
CA PHE A 172 3.91 -12.65 -16.35
C PHE A 172 3.02 -12.83 -17.59
N CYS A 173 1.90 -12.12 -17.71
CA CYS A 173 1.02 -12.23 -18.87
C CYS A 173 1.72 -11.76 -20.16
N ALA A 174 2.54 -10.71 -20.09
CA ALA A 174 3.33 -10.24 -21.22
C ALA A 174 4.46 -11.21 -21.60
N GLU A 175 5.13 -11.83 -20.61
CA GLU A 175 6.12 -12.90 -20.84
C GLU A 175 5.48 -14.12 -21.53
N MET A 176 4.25 -14.49 -21.13
CA MET A 176 3.46 -15.56 -21.74
C MET A 176 2.74 -15.16 -23.04
N GLN A 177 2.95 -13.94 -23.55
CA GLN A 177 2.32 -13.44 -24.79
C GLN A 177 0.79 -13.46 -24.77
N PHE A 178 0.18 -13.27 -23.60
CA PHE A 178 -1.27 -13.16 -23.47
C PHE A 178 -1.74 -11.77 -23.89
N GLU A 179 -2.51 -11.68 -24.98
CA GLU A 179 -2.96 -10.40 -25.54
C GLU A 179 -4.27 -9.88 -24.93
N ASP A 180 -5.15 -10.80 -24.50
CA ASP A 180 -6.50 -10.51 -23.97
C ASP A 180 -6.65 -11.07 -22.54
N VAL A 181 -6.58 -10.21 -21.52
CA VAL A 181 -6.46 -10.62 -20.11
C VAL A 181 -7.47 -9.93 -19.19
N VAL A 182 -8.09 -10.69 -18.28
CA VAL A 182 -8.91 -10.15 -17.17
C VAL A 182 -8.18 -10.33 -15.84
N ILE A 183 -7.98 -9.26 -15.08
CA ILE A 183 -7.32 -9.27 -13.76
C ILE A 183 -8.32 -8.81 -12.69
N HIS A 184 -8.64 -9.71 -11.76
CA HIS A 184 -9.47 -9.44 -10.59
C HIS A 184 -8.61 -9.08 -9.36
N SER A 185 -9.05 -8.10 -8.59
CA SER A 185 -8.47 -7.73 -7.28
C SER A 185 -9.58 -7.16 -6.40
N ASP A 186 -9.48 -7.31 -5.08
CA ASP A 186 -10.34 -6.66 -4.08
C ASP A 186 -9.80 -5.29 -3.60
N SER A 187 -8.67 -4.84 -4.13
CA SER A 187 -8.17 -3.48 -3.91
C SER A 187 -8.85 -2.47 -4.85
N ALA A 188 -10.08 -2.07 -4.49
CA ALA A 188 -10.90 -1.13 -5.26
C ALA A 188 -10.14 0.18 -5.64
N MET A 189 -9.29 0.69 -4.74
CA MET A 189 -8.47 1.88 -4.98
C MET A 189 -7.43 1.65 -6.10
N VAL A 190 -6.73 0.51 -6.07
CA VAL A 190 -5.71 0.19 -7.08
C VAL A 190 -6.38 -0.10 -8.42
N VAL A 191 -7.48 -0.87 -8.44
CA VAL A 191 -8.27 -1.10 -9.66
C VAL A 191 -8.73 0.23 -10.29
N LYS A 192 -9.26 1.17 -9.50
CA LYS A 192 -9.61 2.53 -9.97
C LYS A 192 -8.40 3.27 -10.55
N ALA A 193 -7.27 3.28 -9.84
CA ALA A 193 -6.06 4.00 -10.28
C ALA A 193 -5.46 3.43 -11.57
N VAL A 194 -5.45 2.10 -11.73
CA VAL A 194 -4.96 1.41 -12.94
C VAL A 194 -5.90 1.64 -14.12
N LYS A 195 -7.23 1.48 -13.94
CA LYS A 195 -8.23 1.79 -14.99
C LYS A 195 -8.11 3.22 -15.50
N ALA A 196 -8.04 4.19 -14.59
CA ALA A 196 -7.92 5.61 -14.92
C ALA A 196 -6.53 6.00 -15.47
N LYS A 197 -5.53 5.10 -15.38
CA LYS A 197 -4.12 5.35 -15.71
C LYS A 197 -3.51 6.49 -14.88
N THR A 198 -4.06 6.74 -13.69
CA THR A 198 -3.68 7.81 -12.75
C THR A 198 -2.92 7.23 -11.54
N LEU A 199 -1.84 6.50 -11.82
CA LEU A 199 -1.01 5.86 -10.79
C LEU A 199 -0.26 6.91 -9.94
N PRO A 200 -0.35 6.87 -8.59
CA PRO A 200 0.38 7.77 -7.69
C PRO A 200 1.89 7.83 -7.96
N TYR A 201 2.53 8.98 -7.73
CA TYR A 201 4.00 9.06 -7.76
C TYR A 201 4.63 8.36 -6.53
N SER A 202 3.82 7.77 -5.65
CA SER A 202 4.24 6.90 -4.54
C SER A 202 4.88 5.62 -5.01
N TRP A 203 4.26 4.97 -6.01
CA TRP A 203 4.67 3.68 -6.58
C TRP A 203 5.86 3.83 -7.55
N GLY A 204 6.84 4.64 -7.13
CA GLY A 204 8.19 4.73 -7.67
C GLY A 204 8.34 4.69 -9.20
N PRO A 205 9.36 3.95 -9.69
CA PRO A 205 9.55 3.66 -11.11
C PRO A 205 8.57 2.61 -11.66
N ILE A 206 8.05 1.71 -10.82
CA ILE A 206 7.17 0.60 -11.24
C ILE A 206 5.90 1.11 -11.93
N ARG A 207 5.32 2.23 -11.49
CA ARG A 207 4.20 2.87 -12.21
C ARG A 207 4.51 3.20 -13.68
N ILE A 208 5.76 3.55 -14.01
CA ILE A 208 6.17 3.89 -15.39
C ILE A 208 6.24 2.60 -16.22
N LYS A 209 6.78 1.52 -15.64
CA LYS A 209 6.74 0.19 -16.25
C LYS A 209 5.31 -0.26 -16.51
N CYS A 210 4.43 -0.17 -15.51
CA CYS A 210 3.01 -0.52 -15.65
C CYS A 210 2.32 0.25 -16.79
N LEU A 211 2.52 1.57 -16.88
CA LEU A 211 1.94 2.40 -17.97
C LEU A 211 2.52 2.09 -19.36
N ALA A 212 3.74 1.54 -19.44
CA ALA A 212 4.28 1.02 -20.69
C ALA A 212 3.69 -0.36 -21.02
N LEU A 213 3.61 -1.24 -20.03
CA LEU A 213 3.10 -2.61 -20.13
C LEU A 213 1.61 -2.68 -20.47
N LEU A 214 0.80 -1.71 -20.01
CA LEU A 214 -0.59 -1.53 -20.45
C LEU A 214 -0.76 -1.34 -21.98
N LYS A 215 0.32 -1.11 -22.73
CA LYS A 215 0.31 -0.93 -24.20
C LYS A 215 0.69 -2.19 -24.98
N SER A 216 1.13 -3.26 -24.32
CA SER A 216 1.45 -4.54 -24.99
C SER A 216 0.25 -5.50 -25.09
N PHE A 217 -0.84 -5.21 -24.38
CA PHE A 217 -2.08 -5.98 -24.44
C PHE A 217 -3.00 -5.44 -25.55
N ASN A 218 -3.66 -6.33 -26.28
CA ASN A 218 -4.78 -5.99 -27.16
C ASN A 218 -6.00 -5.57 -26.33
N CYS A 219 -6.31 -6.36 -25.31
CA CYS A 219 -7.33 -6.06 -24.30
C CYS A 219 -6.83 -6.41 -22.90
N ILE A 220 -6.93 -5.47 -21.96
CA ILE A 220 -6.70 -5.77 -20.54
C ILE A 220 -7.76 -5.10 -19.68
N THR A 221 -8.51 -5.92 -18.95
CA THR A 221 -9.64 -5.49 -18.12
C THR A 221 -9.34 -5.78 -16.66
N PHE A 222 -9.31 -4.73 -15.85
CA PHE A 222 -9.23 -4.84 -14.39
C PHE A 222 -10.64 -4.90 -13.82
N VAL A 223 -10.89 -5.73 -12.81
CA VAL A 223 -12.23 -5.86 -12.22
C VAL A 223 -12.10 -5.91 -10.70
N PHE A 224 -12.83 -5.03 -10.02
CA PHE A 224 -12.95 -5.10 -8.56
C PHE A 224 -13.89 -6.25 -8.19
N ILE A 225 -13.47 -7.09 -7.25
CA ILE A 225 -14.31 -8.15 -6.65
C ILE A 225 -14.32 -8.04 -5.13
N PRO A 226 -15.39 -8.47 -4.43
CA PRO A 226 -15.36 -8.53 -2.97
C PRO A 226 -14.30 -9.53 -2.46
N HIS A 227 -13.65 -9.22 -1.34
CA HIS A 227 -12.62 -10.06 -0.70
C HIS A 227 -13.01 -11.55 -0.56
N VAL A 228 -14.27 -11.84 -0.21
CA VAL A 228 -14.79 -13.23 -0.13
C VAL A 228 -14.61 -13.99 -1.46
N ALA A 229 -14.80 -13.31 -2.59
CA ALA A 229 -14.56 -13.86 -3.92
C ALA A 229 -13.07 -13.90 -4.29
N ASN A 230 -12.21 -13.09 -3.65
CA ASN A 230 -10.76 -13.10 -3.87
C ASN A 230 -10.00 -14.10 -2.97
N SER A 231 -10.67 -14.77 -2.02
CA SER A 231 -10.05 -15.57 -0.95
C SER A 231 -9.12 -16.73 -1.36
N ASP A 232 -8.99 -17.07 -2.64
CA ASP A 232 -7.96 -18.01 -3.13
C ASP A 232 -6.61 -17.31 -3.32
N ALA A 233 -6.63 -16.06 -3.79
CA ALA A 233 -5.44 -15.23 -3.95
C ALA A 233 -4.93 -14.71 -2.58
N ASP A 234 -5.82 -14.31 -1.67
CA ASP A 234 -5.48 -13.97 -0.26
C ASP A 234 -4.66 -15.08 0.41
N LYS A 235 -5.17 -16.32 0.39
CA LYS A 235 -4.48 -17.48 0.96
C LYS A 235 -3.12 -17.72 0.32
N LEU A 236 -3.01 -17.50 -0.99
CA LEU A 236 -1.77 -17.67 -1.74
C LEU A 236 -0.74 -16.58 -1.37
N ALA A 237 -1.20 -15.33 -1.23
CA ALA A 237 -0.42 -14.19 -0.77
C ALA A 237 0.05 -14.36 0.69
N TYR A 238 -0.85 -14.82 1.57
CA TYR A 238 -0.54 -15.19 2.96
C TYR A 238 0.52 -16.29 3.04
N LEU A 239 0.39 -17.35 2.25
CA LEU A 239 1.38 -18.44 2.19
C LEU A 239 2.73 -17.95 1.66
N ALA A 240 2.74 -17.10 0.63
CA ALA A 240 3.96 -16.50 0.10
C ALA A 240 4.70 -15.68 1.19
N ARG A 241 3.95 -14.88 1.96
CA ARG A 241 4.48 -14.09 3.09
C ARG A 241 5.08 -14.97 4.17
N VAL A 242 4.29 -15.91 4.71
CA VAL A 242 4.66 -16.70 5.89
C VAL A 242 5.81 -17.67 5.61
N ASN A 243 5.93 -18.15 4.37
CA ASN A 243 6.98 -19.09 3.97
C ASN A 243 8.18 -18.42 3.26
N TYR A 244 8.22 -17.09 3.17
CA TYR A 244 9.29 -16.32 2.54
C TYR A 244 9.60 -16.78 1.09
N VAL A 245 8.56 -17.00 0.29
CA VAL A 245 8.66 -17.59 -1.07
C VAL A 245 9.32 -16.60 -2.04
N TYR A 246 10.62 -16.74 -2.27
CA TYR A 246 11.44 -15.73 -2.98
C TYR A 246 10.90 -15.33 -4.36
N PHE A 247 10.55 -16.31 -5.19
CA PHE A 247 9.66 -16.20 -6.35
C PHE A 247 9.34 -17.63 -6.79
N SER A 248 8.06 -17.95 -7.04
CA SER A 248 7.66 -19.25 -7.55
C SER A 248 6.48 -19.09 -8.50
N PHE A 249 6.65 -19.57 -9.73
CA PHE A 249 5.53 -19.88 -10.60
C PHE A 249 5.36 -21.39 -10.64
N VAL A 250 4.12 -21.86 -10.51
CA VAL A 250 3.77 -23.27 -10.70
C VAL A 250 2.72 -23.34 -11.79
N VAL A 251 3.14 -23.78 -12.98
CA VAL A 251 2.24 -24.31 -13.99
C VAL A 251 2.01 -25.77 -13.62
N ARG A 252 0.82 -26.10 -13.12
CA ARG A 252 0.43 -27.51 -13.02
C ARG A 252 -0.03 -27.96 -14.39
N GLU A 253 0.82 -28.64 -15.16
CA GLU A 253 0.37 -29.45 -16.29
C GLU A 253 0.06 -30.86 -15.79
N ALA A 254 -1.16 -31.10 -15.31
CA ALA A 254 -1.60 -32.46 -15.05
C ALA A 254 -2.09 -33.10 -16.36
N ASP A 255 -1.15 -33.62 -17.15
CA ASP A 255 -1.45 -34.61 -18.18
C ASP A 255 -2.04 -35.86 -17.51
N PRO A 256 -3.19 -36.39 -17.95
CA PRO A 256 -3.83 -37.53 -17.33
C PRO A 256 -3.07 -38.87 -17.43
N PHE A 257 -2.01 -39.01 -18.24
CA PHE A 257 -1.40 -40.33 -18.51
C PHE A 257 0.14 -40.45 -18.48
N VAL A 258 0.92 -39.39 -18.19
CA VAL A 258 2.41 -39.47 -18.23
C VAL A 258 3.05 -39.32 -16.84
N ALA A 259 2.89 -40.36 -16.01
CA ALA A 259 3.75 -40.64 -14.87
C ALA A 259 3.86 -42.17 -14.65
N ALA A 260 4.19 -42.89 -15.73
CA ALA A 260 4.33 -44.34 -15.76
C ALA A 260 5.62 -44.75 -16.50
N ILE A 261 6.77 -44.52 -15.86
CA ILE A 261 8.00 -45.32 -15.98
C ILE A 261 8.61 -45.39 -14.56
#